data_AF-A0A949XV68-F1
#
_entry.id   AF-A0A949XV68-F1
#
_cell.length_a   1.000
_cell.length_b   1.000
_cell.length_c   1.000
_cell.angle_alpha   90.00
_cell.angle_beta   90.00
_cell.angle_gamma   90.00
#
_symmetry.space_group_name_H-M   'P 1'
#
loop_
_entity.id
_entity.type
_entity.pdbx_description
1 polymer ?
#
loop_
_entity_poly.entity_id
_entity_poly.type
_entity_poly.pdbx_seq_one_letter_code
_entity_poly.pdbx_strand_id
1 'polypeptide(L)'
;MAALREELLRVAEFSRREAGCIRMEVFESVNEPFVFAIHSEWTNEAAFDLHATLLHTAQFLSAAEQLLGHPLTGLRLQSIGDGGPGS
;
A
#
# COMPACT_ATOMS: atom_id res chain seq x y z
N MET A 1 -6.76 -16.66 3.89
CA MET A 1 -5.73 -15.82 4.57
C MET A 1 -4.34 -15.94 3.95
N ALA A 2 -3.82 -17.14 3.67
CA ALA A 2 -2.55 -17.29 2.92
C ALA A 2 -2.58 -16.57 1.56
N ALA A 3 -3.68 -16.72 0.79
CA ALA A 3 -3.86 -16.01 -0.48
C ALA A 3 -3.78 -14.48 -0.36
N LEU A 4 -4.41 -13.88 0.67
CA LEU A 4 -4.32 -12.43 0.88
C LEU A 4 -2.88 -11.98 1.17
N ARG A 5 -2.15 -12.75 1.99
CA ARG A 5 -0.73 -12.49 2.26
C ARG A 5 0.10 -12.53 0.97
N GLU A 6 -0.15 -13.50 0.10
CA GLU A 6 0.55 -13.61 -1.19
C GLU A 6 0.27 -12.40 -2.09
N GLU A 7 -0.98 -11.94 -2.17
CA GLU A 7 -1.33 -10.75 -2.95
C GLU A 7 -0.71 -9.47 -2.37
N LEU A 8 -0.67 -9.31 -1.04
CA LEU A 8 0.01 -8.21 -0.35
C LEU A 8 1.52 -8.19 -0.66
N LEU A 9 2.17 -9.35 -0.61
CA LEU A 9 3.59 -9.46 -0.91
C LEU A 9 3.87 -9.19 -2.40
N ARG A 10 3.01 -9.66 -3.30
CA ARG A 10 3.12 -9.43 -4.74
C ARG A 10 2.98 -7.96 -5.10
N VAL A 11 1.92 -7.29 -4.63
CA VAL A 11 1.72 -5.85 -4.92
C VAL A 11 2.89 -5.04 -4.39
N ALA A 12 3.37 -5.37 -3.19
CA ALA A 12 4.51 -4.68 -2.60
C ALA A 12 5.80 -4.87 -3.40
N GLU A 13 6.05 -6.08 -3.92
CA GLU A 13 7.23 -6.37 -4.73
C GLU A 13 7.29 -5.57 -6.03
N PHE A 14 6.16 -5.48 -6.74
CA PHE A 14 6.11 -4.68 -7.97
C PHE A 14 6.17 -3.18 -7.68
N SER A 15 5.46 -2.71 -6.64
CA SER A 15 5.42 -1.28 -6.32
C SER A 15 6.80 -0.75 -5.92
N ARG A 16 7.62 -1.55 -5.21
CA ARG A 16 9.02 -1.18 -4.88
C ARG A 16 9.90 -0.86 -6.09
N ARG A 17 9.53 -1.34 -7.28
CA ARG A 17 10.28 -1.10 -8.53
C ARG A 17 9.81 0.15 -9.27
N GLU A 18 8.74 0.78 -8.82
CA GLU A 18 8.21 1.99 -9.44
C GLU A 18 9.12 3.18 -9.14
N ALA A 19 9.37 4.01 -10.16
CA ALA A 19 10.29 5.15 -10.05
C ALA A 19 9.87 6.19 -9.00
N GLY A 20 8.56 6.27 -8.68
CA GLY A 20 8.03 7.19 -7.69
C GLY A 20 7.82 6.61 -6.29
N CYS A 21 8.08 5.31 -6.08
CA CYS A 21 7.93 4.64 -4.79
C CYS A 21 9.16 4.89 -3.92
N ILE A 22 8.97 5.54 -2.76
CA ILE A 22 10.01 5.73 -1.74
C ILE A 22 10.04 4.52 -0.80
N ARG A 23 8.86 4.05 -0.38
CA ARG A 23 8.71 2.95 0.56
C ARG A 23 7.46 2.14 0.23
N MET A 24 7.56 0.82 0.41
CA MET A 24 6.41 -0.07 0.31
C MET A 24 6.62 -1.28 1.23
N GLU A 25 5.98 -1.22 2.39
CA GLU A 25 6.08 -2.19 3.48
C GLU A 25 4.73 -2.81 3.79
N VAL A 26 4.75 -4.08 4.19
CA VAL A 26 3.57 -4.87 4.55
C VAL A 26 3.71 -5.31 6.00
N PHE A 27 2.65 -5.14 6.77
CA PHE A 27 2.56 -5.50 8.18
C PHE A 27 1.40 -6.45 8.42
N GLU A 28 1.52 -7.27 9.45
CA GLU A 28 0.43 -8.04 10.03
C GLU A 28 0.32 -7.64 11.50
N SER A 29 -0.92 -7.48 11.98
CA SER A 29 -1.16 -7.16 13.38
C SER A 29 -0.74 -8.32 14.28
N VAL A 30 -0.02 -8.00 15.34
CA VAL A 30 0.37 -8.98 16.38
C VAL A 30 -0.79 -9.31 17.32
N ASN A 31 -1.81 -8.44 17.40
CA ASN A 31 -2.90 -8.55 18.38
C ASN A 31 -4.25 -8.89 17.73
N GLU A 32 -4.39 -8.69 16.42
CA GLU A 32 -5.63 -8.93 15.67
C GLU A 32 -5.35 -9.91 14.52
N PRO A 33 -5.80 -11.17 14.64
CA PRO A 33 -5.62 -12.14 13.58
C PRO A 33 -6.20 -11.62 12.27
N PHE A 34 -5.45 -11.81 11.18
CA PHE A 34 -5.92 -11.51 9.82
C PHE A 34 -6.09 -10.02 9.49
N VAL A 35 -5.58 -9.13 10.34
CA VAL A 35 -5.46 -7.70 10.05
C VAL A 35 -4.08 -7.40 9.49
N PHE A 36 -4.04 -6.79 8.32
CA PHE A 36 -2.81 -6.41 7.62
C PHE A 36 -2.81 -4.91 7.33
N ALA A 37 -1.63 -4.32 7.17
CA ALA A 37 -1.46 -2.95 6.74
C ALA A 37 -0.40 -2.86 5.64
N ILE A 38 -0.59 -1.93 4.71
CA ILE A 38 0.44 -1.48 3.78
C ILE A 38 0.81 -0.05 4.16
N HIS A 39 2.11 0.21 4.26
CA HIS A 39 2.64 1.56 4.30
C HIS A 39 3.38 1.85 3.00
N SER A 40 2.86 2.82 2.24
CA SER A 40 3.44 3.26 0.99
C SER A 40 3.79 4.74 1.03
N GLU A 41 5.03 5.08 0.74
CA GLU A 41 5.51 6.46 0.60
C GLU A 41 5.85 6.73 -0.86
N TRP A 42 5.47 7.91 -1.35
CA TRP A 42 5.60 8.29 -2.76
C TRP A 42 6.25 9.65 -2.88
N THR A 43 6.99 9.88 -3.97
CA THR A 43 7.68 11.16 -4.21
C THR A 43 6.72 12.33 -4.39
N ASN A 44 5.49 12.08 -4.83
CA ASN A 44 4.39 13.04 -4.95
C ASN A 44 3.07 12.30 -5.22
N GLU A 45 1.95 13.03 -5.20
CA GLU A 45 0.62 12.45 -5.47
C GLU A 45 0.51 11.87 -6.88
N ALA A 46 1.12 12.49 -7.90
CA ALA A 46 1.05 11.98 -9.27
C ALA A 46 1.71 10.59 -9.42
N ALA A 47 2.77 10.32 -8.64
CA ALA A 47 3.36 8.98 -8.57
C ALA A 47 2.41 7.97 -7.93
N PHE A 48 1.69 8.34 -6.87
CA PHE A 48 0.65 7.48 -6.32
C PHE A 48 -0.49 7.26 -7.31
N ASP A 49 -0.97 8.32 -7.97
CA ASP A 49 -2.09 8.23 -8.90
C ASP A 49 -1.74 7.27 -10.06
N LEU A 50 -0.51 7.34 -10.56
CA LEU A 50 -0.01 6.36 -11.51
C LEU A 50 -0.04 4.94 -10.93
N HIS A 51 0.54 4.73 -9.74
CA HIS A 51 0.54 3.44 -9.04
C HIS A 51 -0.87 2.83 -8.95
N ALA A 52 -1.89 3.63 -8.62
CA ALA A 52 -3.28 3.20 -8.51
C ALA A 52 -3.87 2.64 -9.82
N THR A 53 -3.29 2.99 -10.97
CA THR A 53 -3.72 2.52 -12.29
C THR A 53 -2.93 1.31 -12.82
N LEU A 54 -1.80 0.95 -12.18
CA LEU A 54 -0.93 -0.11 -12.69
C LEU A 54 -1.55 -1.50 -12.51
N LEU A 55 -1.19 -2.41 -13.42
CA LEU A 55 -1.78 -3.75 -13.49
C LEU A 55 -1.70 -4.52 -12.17
N HIS A 56 -0.55 -4.48 -11.48
CA HIS A 56 -0.36 -5.20 -10.23
C HIS A 56 -1.25 -4.65 -9.10
N THR A 57 -1.50 -3.34 -9.08
CA THR A 57 -2.42 -2.69 -8.14
C THR A 57 -3.87 -3.05 -8.46
N ALA A 58 -4.27 -2.98 -9.73
CA ALA A 58 -5.61 -3.39 -10.15
C ALA A 58 -5.90 -4.87 -9.83
N GLN A 59 -4.93 -5.76 -10.04
CA GLN A 59 -5.02 -7.17 -9.67
C GLN A 59 -5.15 -7.36 -8.16
N PHE A 60 -4.34 -6.66 -7.38
CA PHE A 60 -4.42 -6.68 -5.93
C PHE A 60 -5.79 -6.22 -5.41
N LEU A 61 -6.31 -5.10 -5.92
CA LEU A 61 -7.61 -4.58 -5.53
C LEU A 61 -8.73 -5.58 -5.85
N SER A 62 -8.71 -6.16 -7.05
CA SER A 62 -9.71 -7.18 -7.44
C SER A 62 -9.64 -8.43 -6.56
N ALA A 63 -8.43 -8.91 -6.22
CA ALA A 63 -8.26 -10.03 -5.32
C ALA A 63 -8.70 -9.69 -3.89
N ALA A 64 -8.37 -8.49 -3.40
CA ALA A 64 -8.78 -8.01 -2.09
C ALA A 64 -10.31 -7.91 -1.98
N GLU A 65 -11.00 -7.42 -2.99
CA GLU A 65 -12.48 -7.39 -3.04
C GLU A 65 -13.11 -8.79 -2.93
N GLN A 66 -12.46 -9.81 -3.50
CA GLN A 66 -12.95 -11.20 -3.41
C GLN A 66 -12.63 -11.87 -2.07
N LEU A 67 -11.49 -11.53 -1.48
CA LEU A 67 -10.98 -12.16 -0.27
C LEU A 67 -11.46 -11.49 1.02
N LEU A 68 -11.82 -10.20 0.96
CA LEU A 68 -12.29 -9.42 2.10
C LEU A 68 -13.82 -9.31 2.09
N GLY A 69 -14.43 -9.48 3.26
CA GLY A 69 -15.86 -9.23 3.45
C GLY A 69 -16.23 -7.75 3.62
N HIS A 70 -15.26 -6.85 3.43
CA HIS A 70 -15.39 -5.41 3.63
C HIS A 70 -14.44 -4.68 2.67
N PRO A 71 -14.70 -3.39 2.34
CA PRO A 71 -13.79 -2.60 1.53
C PRO A 71 -12.44 -2.41 2.22
N LEU A 72 -11.39 -2.21 1.41
CA LEU A 72 -10.11 -1.71 1.90
C LEU A 72 -10.29 -0.30 2.48
N THR A 73 -9.65 -0.05 3.62
CA THR A 73 -9.61 1.29 4.23
C THR A 73 -8.19 1.84 4.09
N GLY A 74 -8.07 3.09 3.65
CA GLY A 74 -6.80 3.78 3.49
C GLY A 74 -6.84 5.17 4.09
N LEU A 75 -5.69 5.63 4.57
CA LEU A 75 -5.50 7.00 5.03
C LEU A 75 -4.43 7.67 4.17
N ARG A 76 -4.71 8.91 3.75
CA ARG A 76 -3.71 9.81 3.18
C ARG A 76 -3.04 10.56 4.32
N LEU A 77 -1.73 10.40 4.43
CA LEU A 77 -0.95 10.92 5.55
C LEU A 77 0.15 11.85 5.01
N GLN A 78 0.46 12.89 5.77
CA GLN A 78 1.68 13.68 5.61
C GLN A 78 2.53 13.50 6.88
N SER A 79 3.84 13.38 6.72
CA SER A 79 4.74 13.38 7.87
C SER A 79 4.73 14.77 8.53
N ILE A 80 4.60 14.78 9.85
CA ILE A 80 4.68 16.02 10.65
C ILE A 80 6.15 16.43 10.84
N GLY A 81 7.11 15.51 10.67
CA GLY A 81 8.53 15.73 10.92
C GLY A 81 9.38 16.07 9.70
N ASP A 82 8.83 15.97 8.49
CA ASP A 82 9.59 16.22 7.25
C ASP A 82 9.56 17.71 6.86
N GLY A 83 8.87 18.54 7.64
CA GLY A 83 9.02 19.98 7.66
C GLY A 83 10.34 20.36 8.31
N GLY A 84 11.39 20.55 7.50
CA GLY A 84 12.55 21.32 7.93
C GLY A 84 12.11 22.69 8.50
N PRO A 85 12.91 23.30 9.39
CA PRO A 85 12.51 24.55 10.03
C PRO A 85 12.47 25.68 8.99
N GLY A 86 11.26 26.15 8.69
CA GLY A 86 11.02 27.35 7.89
C GLY A 86 10.91 27.11 6.38
N SER A 87 9.71 27.35 5.85
CA SER A 87 9.49 27.99 4.55
C SER A 87 8.31 28.94 4.70
#